data_AF-A0A447N7I2-F1
#
_entry.id   AF-A0A447N7I2-F1
#
_cell.length_a   1.000
_cell.length_b   1.000
_cell.length_c   1.000
_cell.angle_alpha   90.00
_cell.angle_beta   90.00
_cell.angle_gamma   90.00
#
_symmetry.space_group_name_H-M   'P 1'
#
loop_
_entity.id
_entity.type
_entity.pdbx_description
1 polymer ?
#
loop_
_entity_poly.entity_id
_entity_poly.type
_entity_poly.pdbx_seq_one_letter_code
_entity_poly.pdbx_strand_id
1 'polypeptide(L)'
;MNKALFYNAWSRTNSYFQNTEYAARNYPDADELVLLAPMKKDLPPEVFTQIYQPPVSNGDGYDRENLLKADALLTQAGWVINGQQRVNSVTGKPLTFELLLPASSNSQWVLPFQHNLQRLGITMTIRSG
;
A
#
# COMPACT_ATOMS: atom_id res chain seq x y z
N MET A 1 13.56 -1.86 -2.82
CA MET A 1 13.20 -1.52 -4.22
C MET A 1 13.94 -0.27 -4.70
N ASN A 2 13.82 0.89 -4.05
CA ASN A 2 14.59 2.10 -4.40
C ASN A 2 16.13 1.87 -4.39
N LYS A 3 16.65 1.25 -3.33
CA LYS A 3 18.08 0.89 -3.17
C LYS A 3 18.56 -0.20 -4.15
N ALA A 4 17.67 -1.11 -4.56
CA ALA A 4 18.04 -2.33 -5.29
C ALA A 4 17.80 -2.24 -6.81
N LEU A 5 16.86 -1.42 -7.26
CA LEU A 5 16.48 -1.31 -8.69
C LEU A 5 16.59 0.12 -9.23
N PHE A 6 16.60 1.14 -8.37
CA PHE A 6 16.56 2.54 -8.77
C PHE A 6 17.72 3.38 -8.22
N TYR A 7 18.77 2.75 -7.67
CA TYR A 7 19.98 3.42 -7.13
C TYR A 7 19.69 4.63 -6.22
N ASN A 8 18.66 4.56 -5.39
CA ASN A 8 18.19 5.67 -4.53
C ASN A 8 17.66 6.92 -5.26
N ALA A 9 17.42 6.87 -6.58
CA ALA A 9 16.99 8.04 -7.35
C ALA A 9 15.52 8.45 -7.12
N TRP A 10 14.73 7.66 -6.37
CA TRP A 10 13.30 7.88 -6.21
C TRP A 10 12.94 8.21 -4.75
N SER A 11 12.28 9.34 -4.52
CA SER A 11 11.66 9.65 -3.23
C SER A 11 10.29 8.97 -3.12
N ARG A 12 9.93 8.47 -1.93
CA ARG A 12 8.60 7.86 -1.71
C ARG A 12 7.53 8.94 -1.86
N THR A 13 6.58 8.74 -2.76
CA THR A 13 5.44 9.65 -2.93
C THR A 13 4.58 9.64 -1.67
N ASN A 14 4.47 10.81 -1.03
CA ASN A 14 3.65 11.04 0.17
C ASN A 14 2.46 11.96 -0.10
N SER A 15 2.28 12.43 -1.34
CA SER A 15 1.21 13.34 -1.74
C SER A 15 0.81 13.09 -3.19
N TYR A 16 -0.48 13.19 -3.49
CA TYR A 16 -0.99 13.20 -4.86
C TYR A 16 -0.48 14.40 -5.67
N PHE A 17 -0.11 15.50 -4.99
CA PHE A 17 0.37 16.75 -5.59
C PHE A 17 1.86 16.97 -5.30
N GLN A 18 2.64 15.89 -5.24
CA GLN A 18 4.07 15.95 -4.91
C GLN A 18 4.81 16.99 -5.77
N ASN A 19 5.72 17.74 -5.14
CA ASN A 19 6.49 18.85 -5.74
C ASN A 19 5.68 20.08 -6.19
N THR A 20 4.44 20.22 -5.75
CA THR A 20 3.65 21.45 -5.95
C THR A 20 3.36 22.15 -4.62
N GLU A 21 2.75 23.34 -4.68
CA GLU A 21 2.22 24.05 -3.52
C GLU A 21 1.04 23.32 -2.86
N TYR A 22 0.28 22.53 -3.62
CA TYR A 22 -0.90 21.77 -3.16
C TYR A 22 -0.57 20.49 -2.38
N ALA A 23 0.71 20.22 -2.13
CA ALA A 23 1.10 19.07 -1.33
C ALA A 23 0.77 19.32 0.15
N ALA A 24 -0.08 18.47 0.73
CA ALA A 24 -0.30 18.41 2.17
C ALA A 24 1.00 18.03 2.89
N ARG A 25 1.70 19.03 3.44
CA ARG A 25 2.98 18.88 4.17
C ARG A 25 2.80 19.02 5.68
N ASN A 26 1.76 19.73 6.10
CA ASN A 26 1.48 20.10 7.48
C ASN A 26 0.07 19.63 7.87
N TYR A 27 -0.29 19.85 9.13
CA TYR A 27 -1.68 19.79 9.56
C TYR A 27 -2.52 20.80 8.78
N PRO A 28 -3.82 20.51 8.58
CA PRO A 28 -4.74 21.47 7.98
C PRO A 28 -4.69 22.81 8.71
N ASP A 29 -4.48 23.89 7.98
CA ASP A 29 -4.57 25.24 8.53
C ASP A 29 -6.02 25.66 8.81
N ALA A 30 -6.23 26.88 9.30
CA ALA A 30 -7.55 27.36 9.66
C ALA A 30 -8.53 27.37 8.46
N ASP A 31 -8.06 27.72 7.27
CA ASP A 31 -8.89 27.80 6.07
C ASP A 31 -9.19 26.41 5.52
N GLU A 32 -8.20 25.51 5.55
CA GLU A 32 -8.36 24.10 5.21
C GLU A 32 -9.34 23.40 6.17
N LEU A 33 -9.30 23.70 7.46
CA LEU A 33 -10.25 23.15 8.44
C LEU A 33 -11.70 23.58 8.18
N VAL A 34 -11.91 24.82 7.71
CA VAL A 34 -13.26 25.29 7.33
C VAL A 34 -13.80 24.47 6.16
N LEU A 35 -12.95 24.12 5.19
CA LEU A 35 -13.32 23.28 4.05
C LEU A 35 -13.52 21.81 4.44
N LEU A 36 -12.75 21.29 5.39
CA LEU A 36 -12.80 19.89 5.84
C LEU A 36 -13.91 19.61 6.87
N ALA A 37 -14.34 20.62 7.64
CA ALA A 37 -15.39 20.50 8.65
C ALA A 37 -16.67 19.81 8.17
N PRO A 38 -17.27 20.14 7.01
CA PRO A 38 -18.46 19.45 6.52
C PRO A 38 -18.21 17.98 6.12
N MET A 39 -16.96 17.62 5.82
CA MET A 39 -16.56 16.28 5.37
C MET A 39 -16.06 15.39 6.51
N LYS A 40 -16.06 15.88 7.75
CA LYS A 40 -15.47 15.19 8.91
C LYS A 40 -16.00 13.77 9.15
N LYS A 41 -17.24 13.49 8.75
CA LYS A 41 -17.87 12.16 8.87
C LYS A 41 -17.38 11.15 7.82
N ASP A 42 -16.86 11.63 6.69
CA ASP A 42 -16.42 10.82 5.55
C ASP A 42 -14.89 10.71 5.48
N LEU A 43 -14.18 11.41 6.36
CA LEU A 43 -12.72 11.44 6.40
C LEU A 43 -12.18 10.61 7.56
N PRO A 44 -11.07 9.88 7.37
CA PRO A 44 -10.36 9.23 8.47
C PRO A 44 -10.01 10.25 9.56
N PRO A 45 -10.22 9.94 10.85
CA PRO A 45 -9.87 10.85 11.95
C PRO A 45 -8.41 11.31 11.92
N GLU A 46 -7.52 10.46 11.39
CA GLU A 46 -6.09 10.71 11.27
C GLU A 46 -5.77 11.92 10.40
N VAL A 47 -6.65 12.32 9.48
CA VAL A 47 -6.51 13.54 8.65
C VAL A 47 -6.35 14.79 9.51
N PHE A 48 -6.97 14.80 10.69
CA PHE A 48 -6.95 15.96 11.60
C PHE A 48 -5.89 15.86 12.70
N THR A 49 -5.30 14.68 12.90
CA THR A 49 -4.47 14.39 14.08
C THR A 49 -3.08 13.85 13.75
N GLN A 50 -2.83 13.44 12.51
CA GLN A 50 -1.54 12.92 12.07
C GLN A 50 -1.16 13.46 10.69
N ILE A 51 0.10 13.85 10.52
CA ILE A 51 0.67 14.10 9.19
C ILE A 51 0.88 12.74 8.53
N TYR A 52 0.19 12.49 7.41
CA TYR A 52 0.38 11.26 6.66
C TYR A 52 1.84 11.11 6.24
N GLN A 53 2.49 10.08 6.75
CA GLN A 53 3.78 9.64 6.26
C GLN A 53 3.66 8.23 5.70
N PRO A 54 4.11 8.01 4.45
CA PRO A 54 4.07 6.68 3.87
C PRO A 54 5.02 5.80 4.70
N PRO A 55 4.64 4.56 5.10
CA PRO A 55 5.48 3.70 5.94
C PRO A 55 6.92 3.59 5.42
N VAL A 56 7.90 3.86 6.28
CA VAL A 56 9.31 3.74 5.93
C VAL A 56 9.68 2.26 5.95
N SER A 57 10.28 1.78 4.87
CA SER A 57 10.90 0.46 4.77
C SER A 57 12.41 0.70 4.75
N ASN A 58 13.15 -0.02 5.60
CA ASN A 58 14.59 0.12 5.81
C ASN A 58 15.39 -0.21 4.53
N GLY A 59 14.72 -0.74 3.50
CA GLY A 59 15.35 -1.08 2.23
C GLY A 59 16.23 -2.33 2.27
N ASP A 60 16.32 -3.01 3.42
CA ASP A 60 17.19 -4.17 3.65
C ASP A 60 16.56 -5.52 3.24
N GLY A 61 15.36 -5.48 2.65
CA GLY A 61 14.68 -6.68 2.12
C GLY A 61 13.98 -7.54 3.18
N TYR A 62 14.01 -7.13 4.46
CA TYR A 62 13.41 -7.84 5.58
C TYR A 62 12.33 -7.03 6.30
N ASP A 63 11.27 -6.66 5.57
CA ASP A 63 10.11 -5.95 6.14
C ASP A 63 9.15 -6.92 6.88
N ARG A 64 9.69 -7.71 7.83
CA ARG A 64 8.90 -8.69 8.61
C ARG A 64 7.78 -8.01 9.40
N GLU A 65 8.03 -6.84 9.97
CA GLU A 65 7.01 -6.09 10.71
C GLU A 65 5.84 -5.65 9.82
N ASN A 66 6.13 -5.20 8.59
CA ASN A 66 5.08 -4.80 7.66
C ASN A 66 4.27 -6.01 7.16
N LEU A 67 4.91 -7.17 6.99
CA LEU A 67 4.20 -8.42 6.68
C LEU A 67 3.29 -8.85 7.83
N LEU A 68 3.73 -8.71 9.09
CA LEU A 68 2.89 -8.99 10.27
C LEU A 68 1.69 -8.04 10.36
N LYS A 69 1.89 -6.74 10.10
CA LYS A 69 0.79 -5.77 10.04
C LYS A 69 -0.20 -6.12 8.94
N ALA A 70 0.28 -6.47 7.75
CA ALA A 70 -0.56 -6.87 6.64
C ALA A 70 -1.34 -8.15 6.95
N ASP A 71 -0.71 -9.15 7.57
CA ASP A 71 -1.37 -10.39 8.01
C ASP A 71 -2.51 -10.12 9.01
N ALA A 72 -2.27 -9.24 9.99
CA ALA A 72 -3.28 -8.84 10.96
C ALA A 72 -4.48 -8.14 10.28
N LEU A 73 -4.23 -7.20 9.37
CA LEU A 73 -5.27 -6.49 8.62
C LEU A 73 -6.09 -7.44 7.75
N LEU A 74 -5.43 -8.37 7.06
CA LEU A 74 -6.12 -9.38 6.26
C LEU A 74 -7.01 -10.25 7.15
N THR A 75 -6.47 -10.76 8.25
CA THR A 75 -7.22 -11.59 9.20
C THR A 75 -8.46 -10.87 9.75
N GLN A 76 -8.31 -9.58 10.13
CA GLN A 76 -9.44 -8.74 10.56
C GLN A 76 -10.51 -8.58 9.47
N ALA A 77 -10.12 -8.57 8.19
CA ALA A 77 -11.03 -8.51 7.06
C ALA A 77 -11.63 -9.89 6.67
N GLY A 78 -11.46 -10.94 7.50
CA GLY A 78 -11.93 -12.30 7.21
C GLY A 78 -10.97 -13.14 6.33
N TRP A 79 -9.78 -12.59 6.11
CA TRP A 79 -8.55 -13.10 5.49
C TRP A 79 -7.76 -14.18 6.22
N VAL A 80 -8.18 -15.45 6.25
CA VAL A 80 -7.46 -16.47 7.03
C VAL A 80 -6.46 -17.28 6.20
N ILE A 81 -5.38 -17.76 6.82
CA ILE A 81 -4.49 -18.75 6.19
C ILE A 81 -5.10 -20.14 6.36
N ASN A 82 -5.25 -20.85 5.24
CA ASN A 82 -5.54 -22.27 5.21
C ASN A 82 -4.45 -22.98 4.40
N GLY A 83 -3.63 -23.80 5.07
CA GLY A 83 -2.42 -24.39 4.48
C GLY A 83 -1.41 -23.31 4.11
N GLN A 84 -1.14 -23.16 2.80
CA GLN A 84 -0.24 -22.13 2.26
C GLN A 84 -0.98 -21.00 1.54
N GLN A 85 -2.32 -20.99 1.58
CA GLN A 85 -3.14 -20.02 0.86
C GLN A 85 -3.93 -19.13 1.80
N ARG A 86 -4.04 -17.86 1.42
CA ARG A 86 -4.97 -16.91 2.04
C ARG A 86 -6.35 -17.13 1.46
N VAL A 87 -7.32 -17.48 2.29
CA VAL A 87 -8.69 -17.80 1.87
C VAL A 87 -9.71 -16.97 2.65
N ASN A 88 -10.81 -16.65 1.99
CA ASN A 88 -11.92 -15.98 2.65
C ASN A 88 -12.58 -16.94 3.64
N SER A 89 -12.70 -16.54 4.90
CA SER A 89 -13.24 -17.38 5.99
C SER A 89 -14.68 -17.84 5.77
N VAL A 90 -15.48 -17.09 5.01
CA VAL A 90 -16.90 -17.41 4.77
C VAL A 90 -17.05 -18.30 3.54
N THR A 91 -16.39 -17.94 2.44
CA THR A 91 -16.60 -18.60 1.13
C THR A 91 -15.57 -19.70 0.83
N GLY A 92 -14.48 -19.76 1.60
CA GLY A 92 -13.36 -20.67 1.36
C GLY A 92 -12.53 -20.37 0.10
N LYS A 93 -12.87 -19.32 -0.64
CA LYS A 93 -12.18 -18.98 -1.90
C LYS A 93 -10.81 -18.36 -1.64
N PRO A 94 -9.77 -18.72 -2.40
CA PRO A 94 -8.45 -18.11 -2.27
C PRO A 94 -8.47 -16.64 -2.71
N LEU A 95 -7.67 -15.81 -2.03
CA LEU A 95 -7.42 -14.43 -2.43
C LEU A 95 -6.45 -14.42 -3.60
N THR A 96 -6.98 -14.20 -4.80
CA THR A 96 -6.21 -14.09 -6.04
C THR A 96 -6.64 -12.89 -6.84
N PHE A 97 -5.71 -12.25 -7.54
CA PHE A 97 -6.01 -11.13 -8.44
C PHE A 97 -4.95 -10.98 -9.54
N GLU A 98 -5.28 -10.17 -10.54
CA GLU A 98 -4.41 -9.90 -11.69
C GLU A 98 -3.98 -8.43 -11.71
N LEU A 99 -2.68 -8.18 -11.93
CA LEU A 99 -2.13 -6.87 -12.19
C LEU A 99 -1.93 -6.70 -13.69
N LEU A 100 -2.70 -5.77 -14.27
CA LEU A 100 -2.58 -5.39 -15.67
C LEU A 100 -1.45 -4.37 -15.85
N LEU A 101 -0.50 -4.68 -16.72
CA LEU A 101 0.58 -3.80 -17.12
C LEU A 101 0.43 -3.38 -18.60
N PRO A 102 0.83 -2.15 -18.97
CA PRO A 102 0.92 -1.77 -20.37
C PRO A 102 1.89 -2.68 -21.16
N ALA A 103 1.59 -3.03 -22.41
CA ALA A 103 2.41 -3.88 -23.29
C ALA A 103 3.91 -3.55 -23.32
N SER A 104 4.29 -2.27 -23.16
CA SER A 104 5.67 -1.78 -23.18
C SER A 104 6.30 -1.59 -21.79
N SER A 105 5.61 -1.98 -20.71
CA SER A 105 6.09 -1.79 -19.34
C SER A 105 7.05 -2.90 -18.92
N ASN A 106 8.21 -2.52 -18.37
CA ASN A 106 9.10 -3.47 -17.69
C ASN A 106 8.41 -3.98 -16.42
N SER A 107 8.11 -5.28 -16.33
CA SER A 107 7.42 -5.90 -15.19
C SER A 107 8.32 -6.19 -13.99
N GLN A 108 9.64 -6.01 -14.11
CA GLN A 108 10.61 -6.39 -13.06
C GLN A 108 10.41 -5.64 -11.74
N TRP A 109 9.87 -4.42 -11.77
CA TRP A 109 9.59 -3.65 -10.54
C TRP A 109 8.43 -4.22 -9.73
N VAL A 110 7.57 -5.06 -10.34
CA VAL A 110 6.41 -5.68 -9.69
C VAL A 110 6.81 -6.96 -8.94
N LEU A 111 7.89 -7.64 -9.36
CA LEU A 111 8.29 -8.94 -8.80
C LEU A 111 8.50 -8.93 -7.27
N PRO A 112 9.13 -7.90 -6.66
CA PRO A 112 9.23 -7.83 -5.20
C PRO A 112 7.88 -7.74 -4.50
N PHE A 113 6.91 -7.05 -5.12
CA PHE A 113 5.55 -6.98 -4.59
C PHE A 113 4.83 -8.33 -4.70
N GLN A 114 4.95 -9.00 -5.85
CA GLN A 114 4.42 -10.36 -6.04
C GLN A 114 5.00 -11.34 -5.01
N HIS A 115 6.31 -11.27 -4.75
CA HIS A 115 6.98 -12.12 -3.76
C HIS A 115 6.47 -11.87 -2.33
N ASN A 116 6.28 -10.60 -1.95
CA ASN A 116 5.72 -10.28 -0.63
C ASN A 116 4.27 -10.78 -0.47
N LEU A 117 3.46 -10.72 -1.53
CA LEU A 117 2.10 -11.26 -1.53
C LEU A 117 2.09 -12.80 -1.40
N GLN A 118 3.00 -13.49 -2.07
CA GLN A 118 3.15 -14.94 -1.93
C GLN A 118 3.45 -15.34 -0.48
N ARG A 119 4.29 -14.57 0.24
CA ARG A 119 4.55 -14.79 1.66
C ARG A 119 3.32 -14.62 2.56
N LEU A 120 2.34 -13.84 2.10
CA LEU A 120 1.04 -13.67 2.76
C LEU A 120 -0.01 -14.70 2.31
N GLY A 121 0.36 -15.65 1.44
CA GLY A 121 -0.54 -16.67 0.87
C GLY A 121 -1.41 -16.16 -0.28
N ILE A 122 -1.09 -15.00 -0.85
CA ILE A 122 -1.88 -14.34 -1.90
C ILE A 122 -1.25 -14.60 -3.27
N THR A 123 -2.07 -15.00 -4.25
CA THR A 123 -1.60 -15.19 -5.62
C THR A 123 -1.95 -13.98 -6.47
N MET A 124 -0.92 -13.27 -6.92
CA MET A 124 -1.05 -12.21 -7.92
C MET A 124 -0.46 -12.67 -9.26
N THR A 125 -1.22 -12.58 -10.34
CA THR A 125 -0.72 -12.79 -11.70
C THR A 125 -0.43 -11.46 -12.37
N ILE A 126 0.54 -11.43 -13.28
CA ILE A 126 0.87 -10.24 -14.07
C ILE A 126 0.44 -10.52 -15.51
N ARG A 127 -0.35 -9.62 -16.09
CA ARG A 127 -0.74 -9.69 -17.51
C ARG A 127 -0.38 -8.39 -18.20
N SER A 128 0.25 -8.51 -19.36
CA SER A 128 0.47 -7.38 -20.26
C SER A 128 -0.73 -7.27 -21.20
N GLY A 129 -1.28 -6.06 -21.30
CA GLY A 129 -2.37 -5.71 -22.23
C GLY A 129 -1.89 -4.84 -23.37
#